data_AF-A0AAD3NBD3-F1
#
_entry.id   AF-A0AAD3NBD3-F1
#
_cell.length_a   1.000
_cell.length_b   1.000
_cell.length_c   1.000
_cell.angle_alpha   90.00
_cell.angle_beta   90.00
_cell.angle_gamma   90.00
#
_symmetry.space_group_name_H-M   'P 1'
#
loop_
_entity.id
_entity.type
_entity.pdbx_description
1 polymer ?
#
loop_
_entity_poly.entity_id
_entity_poly.type
_entity_poly.pdbx_seq_one_letter_code
_entity_poly.pdbx_strand_id
1 'polypeptide(L)'
;MVLFTRGDDLEVDGVSIDEFIGENPDLQSVISQCGGGHHVFNNRDNDPSQVRELLKKINSMVQRNGGSYYTNKPLQQAESLKASVLKMSTYLTLEEARRQAERKNWFIRAIALATPDE
;
A
#
# COMPACT_ATOMS: atom_id res chain seq x y z
N MET A 1 -11.41 9.32 -6.87
CA MET A 1 -12.07 8.65 -8.02
C MET A 1 -13.23 7.85 -7.48
N VAL A 2 -14.40 7.97 -8.11
CA VAL A 2 -15.63 7.24 -7.74
C VAL A 2 -15.80 6.02 -8.66
N LEU A 3 -16.23 4.89 -8.10
CA LEU A 3 -16.54 3.68 -8.85
C LEU A 3 -18.05 3.45 -8.85
N PHE A 4 -18.65 3.39 -10.03
CA PHE A 4 -20.03 3.01 -10.25
C PHE A 4 -20.10 1.54 -10.60
N THR A 5 -21.07 0.83 -10.01
CA THR A 5 -21.34 -0.58 -10.34
C THR A 5 -22.70 -0.70 -11.01
N ARG A 6 -22.98 -1.86 -11.61
CA ARG A 6 -24.18 -2.11 -12.42
C ARG A 6 -24.25 -1.20 -13.66
N GLY A 7 -23.12 -1.05 -14.35
CA GLY A 7 -23.05 -0.28 -15.59
C GLY A 7 -24.02 -0.77 -16.68
N ASP A 8 -24.40 -2.05 -16.64
CA ASP A 8 -25.39 -2.66 -17.52
C ASP A 8 -26.78 -2.04 -17.39
N ASP A 9 -27.18 -1.53 -16.21
CA ASP A 9 -28.47 -0.88 -16.07
C ASP A 9 -28.53 0.43 -16.85
N LEU A 10 -27.42 1.19 -16.86
CA LEU A 10 -27.31 2.42 -17.65
C LEU A 10 -27.39 2.14 -19.15
N GLU A 11 -26.79 1.03 -19.60
CA GLU A 11 -26.88 0.57 -21.00
C GLU A 11 -28.30 0.18 -21.38
N VAL A 12 -29.03 -0.51 -20.49
CA VAL A 12 -30.44 -0.91 -20.70
C VAL A 12 -31.36 0.31 -20.77
N ASP A 13 -31.15 1.28 -19.88
CA ASP A 13 -31.94 2.52 -19.84
C ASP A 13 -31.53 3.51 -20.95
N GLY A 14 -30.43 3.25 -21.66
CA GLY A 14 -29.91 4.11 -22.73
C GLY A 14 -29.37 5.45 -22.23
N VAL A 15 -28.95 5.50 -20.96
CA VAL A 15 -28.48 6.72 -20.28
C VAL A 15 -26.97 6.63 -20.10
N SER A 16 -26.24 7.68 -20.46
CA SER A 16 -24.80 7.75 -20.18
C SER A 16 -24.53 8.03 -18.70
N ILE A 17 -23.36 7.62 -18.21
CA ILE A 17 -22.96 7.94 -16.83
C ILE A 17 -22.89 9.45 -16.58
N ASP A 18 -22.50 10.24 -17.58
CA ASP A 18 -22.40 11.69 -17.46
C ASP A 18 -23.78 12.35 -17.34
N GLU A 19 -24.80 11.84 -18.05
CA GLU A 19 -26.19 12.27 -17.88
C GLU A 19 -26.73 11.91 -16.49
N PHE A 20 -26.50 10.66 -16.05
CA PHE A 20 -26.91 10.21 -14.71
C PHE A 20 -26.28 11.05 -13.59
N ILE A 21 -25.01 11.42 -13.73
CA ILE A 21 -24.32 12.35 -12.81
C ILE A 21 -24.90 13.77 -12.95
N GLY A 22 -25.17 14.21 -14.18
CA GLY A 22 -25.74 15.51 -14.51
C GLY A 22 -27.04 15.83 -13.78
N GLU A 23 -27.86 14.81 -13.57
CA GLU A 23 -29.19 14.93 -12.94
C GLU A 23 -29.15 14.99 -11.40
N ASN A 24 -28.02 14.64 -10.77
CA ASN A 24 -27.93 14.55 -9.32
C ASN A 24 -26.84 15.49 -8.74
N PRO A 25 -27.23 16.66 -8.18
CA PRO A 25 -26.29 17.63 -7.60
C PRO A 25 -25.43 17.07 -6.46
N ASP A 26 -25.99 16.20 -5.62
CA ASP A 26 -25.25 15.58 -4.52
C ASP A 26 -24.16 14.65 -5.05
N LEU A 27 -24.48 13.90 -6.11
CA LEU A 27 -23.51 13.02 -6.78
C LEU A 27 -22.39 13.82 -7.44
N GLN A 28 -22.71 14.95 -8.07
CA GLN A 28 -21.71 15.89 -8.60
C GLN A 28 -20.76 16.39 -7.51
N SER A 29 -21.30 16.75 -6.34
CA SER A 29 -20.50 17.19 -5.19
C SER A 29 -19.50 16.12 -4.75
N VAL A 30 -19.94 14.86 -4.63
CA VAL A 30 -19.06 13.73 -4.27
C VAL A 30 -17.96 13.51 -5.31
N ILE A 31 -18.30 13.57 -6.59
CA ILE A 31 -17.32 13.39 -7.68
C ILE A 31 -16.32 14.54 -7.72
N SER A 32 -16.77 15.78 -7.50
CA SER A 32 -15.91 16.96 -7.43
C SER A 32 -14.89 16.85 -6.29
N GLN A 33 -15.32 16.44 -5.10
CA GLN A 33 -14.44 16.16 -3.96
C GLN A 33 -13.43 15.04 -4.26
N CYS A 34 -13.77 14.14 -5.19
CA CYS A 34 -12.91 13.06 -5.67
C CYS A 34 -11.98 13.45 -6.84
N GLY A 35 -11.87 14.75 -7.16
CA GLY A 35 -11.06 15.26 -8.26
C GLY A 35 -11.66 15.03 -9.64
N GLY A 36 -12.99 14.91 -9.74
CA GLY A 36 -13.74 14.76 -10.99
C GLY A 36 -13.71 13.37 -11.63
N GLY A 37 -12.81 12.49 -11.20
CA GLY A 37 -12.62 11.17 -11.82
C GLY A 37 -13.68 10.16 -11.40
N HIS A 38 -14.27 9.47 -12.38
CA HIS A 38 -15.16 8.33 -12.18
C HIS A 38 -14.84 7.14 -13.12
N HIS A 39 -15.35 5.96 -12.79
CA HIS A 39 -15.27 4.75 -13.60
C HIS A 39 -16.53 3.91 -13.41
N VAL A 40 -17.05 3.31 -14.48
CA VAL A 40 -18.23 2.45 -14.48
C VAL A 40 -17.78 1.00 -14.63
N PHE A 41 -18.34 0.11 -13.83
CA PHE A 41 -17.97 -1.29 -13.77
C PHE A 41 -19.20 -2.19 -13.82
N ASN A 42 -19.15 -3.26 -14.59
CA ASN A 42 -20.21 -4.26 -14.65
C ASN A 42 -19.76 -5.55 -13.95
N ASN A 43 -20.25 -5.79 -12.74
CA ASN A 43 -19.90 -6.99 -11.96
C ASN A 43 -20.51 -8.29 -12.50
N ARG A 44 -21.41 -8.22 -13.49
CA ARG A 44 -21.98 -9.39 -14.18
C ARG A 44 -21.16 -9.77 -15.42
N ASP A 45 -20.33 -8.85 -15.90
CA ASP A 45 -19.41 -9.08 -17.01
C ASP A 45 -18.05 -9.53 -16.47
N ASN A 46 -17.49 -10.57 -17.09
CA ASN A 46 -16.17 -11.09 -16.75
C ASN A 46 -15.09 -10.59 -17.70
N ASP A 47 -15.37 -9.57 -18.53
CA ASP A 47 -14.38 -8.96 -19.40
C ASP A 47 -13.19 -8.39 -18.58
N PRO A 48 -11.98 -8.95 -18.73
CA PRO A 48 -10.80 -8.44 -18.04
C PRO A 48 -10.44 -7.01 -18.46
N SER A 49 -10.99 -6.49 -19.57
CA SER A 49 -10.74 -5.11 -20.00
C SER A 49 -11.18 -4.07 -18.97
N GLN A 50 -12.30 -4.28 -18.29
CA GLN A 50 -12.81 -3.35 -17.29
C GLN A 50 -11.81 -3.18 -16.14
N VAL A 51 -11.24 -4.30 -15.68
CA VAL A 51 -10.17 -4.32 -14.65
C VAL A 51 -8.93 -3.58 -15.15
N ARG A 52 -8.50 -3.82 -16.40
CA ARG A 52 -7.33 -3.13 -16.97
C ARG A 52 -7.54 -1.62 -17.04
N GLU A 53 -8.71 -1.16 -17.49
CA GLU A 53 -9.03 0.26 -17.58
C GLU A 53 -9.13 0.92 -16.20
N LEU A 54 -9.69 0.23 -15.21
CA LEU A 54 -9.68 0.68 -13.82
C LEU A 54 -8.26 0.84 -13.29
N LEU A 55 -7.38 -0.16 -13.49
CA LEU A 55 -5.99 -0.10 -13.07
C LEU A 55 -5.21 1.02 -13.76
N LYS A 56 -5.46 1.29 -15.05
CA LYS A 56 -4.89 2.45 -15.74
C LYS A 56 -5.27 3.76 -15.06
N LYS A 57 -6.55 3.96 -14.74
CA LYS A 57 -7.03 5.17 -14.03
C LYS A 57 -6.40 5.30 -12.63
N ILE A 58 -6.24 4.20 -11.90
CA ILE A 58 -5.55 4.17 -10.60
C ILE A 58 -4.08 4.56 -10.76
N ASN A 59 -3.38 4.00 -11.75
CA ASN A 59 -1.98 4.36 -12.00
C ASN A 59 -1.81 5.84 -12.34
N SER A 60 -2.69 6.39 -13.19
CA SER A 60 -2.69 7.83 -13.47
C SER A 60 -3.00 8.68 -12.24
N MET A 61 -3.87 8.21 -11.34
CA MET A 61 -4.11 8.88 -10.05
C MET A 61 -2.85 8.89 -9.17
N VAL A 62 -2.17 7.75 -9.03
CA VAL A 62 -0.94 7.63 -8.25
C VAL A 62 0.17 8.52 -8.83
N GLN A 63 0.33 8.55 -10.16
CA GLN A 63 1.28 9.43 -10.82
C GLN A 63 0.99 10.92 -10.54
N ARG A 64 -0.28 11.35 -10.61
CA ARG A 64 -0.68 12.72 -10.24
C ARG A 64 -0.39 13.05 -8.78
N ASN A 65 -0.43 12.05 -7.89
CA ASN A 65 -0.07 12.18 -6.48
C ASN A 65 1.45 12.10 -6.24
N GLY A 66 2.28 12.24 -7.27
CA GLY A 66 3.74 12.18 -7.17
C GLY A 66 4.28 10.79 -6.85
N GLY A 67 3.52 9.73 -7.15
CA GLY A 67 3.86 8.35 -6.78
C GLY A 67 3.62 8.02 -5.31
N SER A 68 3.04 8.95 -4.55
CA SER A 68 2.75 8.76 -3.13
C SER A 68 1.41 8.06 -2.90
N TYR A 69 1.24 7.54 -1.69
CA TYR A 69 0.01 6.91 -1.20
C TYR A 69 -0.58 7.74 -0.05
N TYR A 70 -1.85 7.46 0.27
CA TYR A 70 -2.49 8.10 1.41
C TYR A 70 -1.75 7.79 2.72
N THR A 71 -1.46 8.83 3.50
CA THR A 71 -0.77 8.70 4.79
C THR A 71 -1.42 9.62 5.83
N ASN A 72 -1.25 9.28 7.11
CA ASN A 72 -1.66 10.09 8.25
C ASN A 72 -0.76 9.79 9.46
N LYS A 73 -0.89 10.57 10.54
CA LYS A 73 -0.01 10.42 11.73
C LYS A 73 -0.01 9.00 12.31
N PRO A 74 -1.15 8.33 12.54
CA PRO A 74 -1.16 6.95 13.01
C PRO A 74 -0.44 5.97 12.07
N LEU A 75 -0.62 6.10 10.75
CA LEU A 75 0.06 5.25 9.77
C LEU A 75 1.58 5.45 9.80
N GLN A 76 2.04 6.70 9.85
CA GLN A 76 3.47 7.03 9.94
C GLN A 76 4.10 6.47 11.23
N GLN A 77 3.37 6.52 12.35
CA GLN A 77 3.81 5.94 13.62
C GLN A 77 3.93 4.42 13.51
N ALA A 78 2.92 3.75 12.94
CA ALA A 78 2.94 2.30 12.75
C ALA A 78 4.11 1.85 11.85
N GLU A 79 4.37 2.57 10.75
CA GLU A 79 5.51 2.32 9.86
C GLU A 79 6.85 2.51 10.56
N SER A 80 6.98 3.58 11.35
CA SER A 80 8.20 3.89 12.11
C SER A 80 8.48 2.84 13.19
N LEU A 81 7.43 2.38 13.89
CA LEU A 81 7.53 1.33 14.89
C LEU A 81 7.91 0.00 14.23
N LYS A 82 7.27 -0.37 13.12
CA LYS A 82 7.59 -1.56 12.34
C LYS A 82 9.05 -1.55 11.88
N ALA A 83 9.55 -0.40 11.38
CA ALA A 83 10.94 -0.24 10.99
C ALA A 83 11.90 -0.40 12.18
N SER A 84 11.54 0.14 13.35
CA SER A 84 12.35 0.03 14.57
C SER A 84 12.40 -1.40 15.09
N VAL A 85 11.27 -2.11 15.10
CA VAL A 85 11.18 -3.53 15.49
C VAL A 85 11.98 -4.41 14.53
N LEU A 86 11.87 -4.18 13.22
CA LEU A 86 12.62 -4.94 12.22
C LEU A 86 14.14 -4.73 12.40
N LYS A 87 14.60 -3.48 12.55
CA LYS A 87 16.01 -3.17 12.82
C LYS A 87 16.51 -3.86 14.09
N MET A 88 15.75 -3.77 15.18
CA MET A 88 16.10 -4.40 16.46
C MET A 88 16.18 -5.93 16.32
N SER A 89 15.19 -6.55 15.66
CA SER A 89 15.19 -8.00 15.40
C SER A 89 16.39 -8.43 14.56
N THR A 90 16.72 -7.69 13.50
CA THR A 90 17.90 -8.01 12.67
C THR A 90 19.21 -7.87 13.45
N TYR A 91 19.35 -6.83 14.28
CA TYR A 91 20.51 -6.64 15.14
C TYR A 91 20.65 -7.79 16.15
N LEU A 92 19.56 -8.16 16.83
CA LEU A 92 19.52 -9.30 17.75
C LEU A 92 19.97 -10.59 17.05
N THR A 93 19.45 -10.90 15.85
CA THR A 93 19.87 -12.10 15.11
C THR A 93 21.35 -12.06 14.70
N LEU A 94 21.87 -10.88 14.32
CA LEU A 94 23.29 -10.70 14.01
C LEU A 94 24.16 -10.89 15.26
N GLU A 95 23.75 -10.32 16.39
CA GLU A 95 24.44 -10.45 17.66
C GLU A 95 24.42 -11.89 18.17
N GLU A 96 23.29 -12.60 18.05
CA GLU A 96 23.16 -14.01 18.38
C GLU A 96 24.07 -14.88 17.51
N ALA A 97 24.08 -14.65 16.19
CA ALA A 97 24.97 -15.34 15.26
C ALA A 97 26.45 -15.05 15.57
N ARG A 98 26.79 -13.79 15.86
CA ARG A 98 28.14 -13.37 16.26
C ARG A 98 28.57 -14.04 17.57
N ARG A 99 27.73 -14.01 18.61
CA ARG A 99 28.00 -14.68 19.89
C ARG A 99 28.22 -16.18 19.70
N GLN A 100 27.44 -16.82 18.83
CA GLN A 100 27.62 -18.24 18.54
C GLN A 100 28.96 -18.53 17.84
N ALA A 101 29.36 -17.68 16.90
CA ALA A 101 30.66 -17.78 16.23
C ALA A 101 31.83 -17.57 17.22
N GLU A 102 31.75 -16.54 18.07
CA GLU A 102 32.75 -16.25 19.11
C GLU A 102 32.86 -17.38 20.13
N ARG A 103 31.74 -17.96 20.58
CA ARG A 103 31.74 -19.11 21.53
C ARG A 103 32.45 -20.34 20.98
N LYS A 104 32.39 -20.56 19.67
CA LYS A 104 33.04 -21.68 18.98
C LYS A 104 34.44 -21.33 18.47
N ASN A 105 34.84 -20.07 18.52
CA ASN A 105 36.14 -19.64 18.07
C ASN A 105 37.21 -19.96 19.13
N TRP A 106 38.03 -20.97 18.85
CA TRP A 106 39.07 -21.45 19.76
C TRP A 106 40.11 -20.38 20.10
N PHE A 107 40.43 -19.47 19.17
CA PHE A 107 41.43 -18.43 19.34
C PHE A 107 40.97 -17.37 20.36
N ILE A 108 39.70 -16.98 20.30
CA ILE A 108 39.10 -16.03 21.27
C ILE A 108 39.08 -16.62 22.69
N ARG A 109 38.83 -17.93 22.83
CA ARG A 109 38.90 -18.62 24.13
C ARG A 109 40.32 -18.66 24.69
N ALA A 110 41.32 -18.95 23.84
CA ALA A 110 42.71 -19.00 24.26
C ALA A 110 43.21 -17.65 24.78
N ILE A 111 42.78 -16.54 24.16
CA ILE A 111 43.10 -15.18 24.63
C ILE A 111 42.44 -14.88 25.97
N ALA A 112 41.16 -15.22 26.15
CA ALA A 112 40.43 -14.98 27.40
C ALA A 112 40.99 -15.78 28.60
N LEU A 113 41.59 -16.94 28.36
CA LEU A 113 42.25 -17.76 29.39
C LEU A 113 43.66 -17.25 29.75
N ALA A 114 44.25 -16.38 28.93
CA ALA A 114 45.61 -15.87 29.09
C ALA A 114 45.66 -14.51 29.79
N THR A 115 44.52 -13.87 30.07
CA THR A 115 44.45 -12.66 30.90
C THR A 115 44.36 -13.08 32.38
N PRO A 116 45.38 -12.81 33.22
CA PRO A 116 45.30 -13.08 34.66
C PRO A 116 44.28 -12.12 35.29
N ASP A 117 43.39 -12.66 36.11
CA ASP A 117 42.55 -11.86 37.02
C ASP A 117 43.48 -10.97 37.89
N GLU A 118 43.19 -9.67 37.98
CA GLU A 118 43.84 -8.77 38.96
C GLU A 118 43.61 -9.24 40.39
#